data_AF-A0A2P2LQ34-F1
#
_entry.id   AF-A0A2P2LQ34-F1
#
_cell.length_a   1.000
_cell.length_b   1.000
_cell.length_c   1.000
_cell.angle_alpha   90.00
_cell.angle_beta   90.00
_cell.angle_gamma   90.00
#
_symmetry.space_group_name_H-M   'P 1'
#
loop_
_entity.id
_entity.type
_entity.pdbx_description
1 polymer ?
#
loop_
_entity_poly.entity_id
_entity_poly.type
_entity_poly.pdbx_seq_one_letter_code
_entity_poly.pdbx_strand_id
1 'polypeptide(L)'
;MQLVYQLFTTSLTPGEEDVTIVMQMAEEEVRARERDPYTAFADRVKELNYGKSYFFRPIRINDLPSVDPIKACEYFNQCFKDPSTFTVVIVGNLDPDITLPLILQYLGGIPKPPGPVLHFNWDDIKGLPFSYPTGIIR
;
A
#
# COMPACT_ATOMS: atom_id res chain seq x y z
N MET A 1 0.87 18.62 12.07
CA MET A 1 0.17 17.42 12.60
C MET A 1 -1.27 17.28 12.13
N GLN A 2 -1.95 18.37 11.79
CA GLN A 2 -3.31 18.32 11.24
C GLN A 2 -3.49 17.40 10.01
N LEU A 3 -2.54 17.39 9.07
CA LEU A 3 -2.60 16.49 7.91
C LEU A 3 -2.60 15.01 8.30
N VAL A 4 -1.81 14.64 9.32
CA VAL A 4 -1.78 13.27 9.84
C VAL A 4 -3.12 12.91 10.46
N TYR A 5 -3.70 13.80 11.27
CA TYR A 5 -5.03 13.59 11.84
C TYR A 5 -6.10 13.35 10.78
N GLN A 6 -6.07 14.10 9.67
CA GLN A 6 -7.03 13.94 8.58
C GLN A 6 -6.98 12.56 7.93
N LEU A 7 -5.83 11.87 7.91
CA LEU A 7 -5.74 10.50 7.40
C LEU A 7 -6.68 9.54 8.16
N PHE A 8 -6.93 9.78 9.45
CA PHE A 8 -7.76 8.93 10.29
C PHE A 8 -9.23 9.37 10.35
N THR A 9 -9.51 10.66 10.10
CA THR A 9 -10.85 11.23 10.33
C THR A 9 -11.59 11.60 9.05
N THR A 10 -10.95 11.50 7.90
CA THR A 10 -11.57 11.78 6.61
C THR A 10 -11.62 10.52 5.76
N SER A 11 -12.64 10.42 4.91
CA SER A 11 -12.78 9.33 3.95
C SER A 11 -12.49 9.84 2.56
N LEU A 12 -11.57 9.19 1.87
CA LEU A 12 -11.27 9.43 0.46
C LEU A 12 -12.40 8.86 -0.41
N THR A 13 -12.80 9.62 -1.42
CA THR A 13 -13.69 9.19 -2.50
C THR A 13 -13.02 9.52 -3.84
N PRO A 14 -13.16 8.67 -4.87
CA PRO A 14 -12.52 8.90 -6.15
C PRO A 14 -13.14 10.11 -6.86
N GLY A 15 -12.33 11.12 -7.20
CA GLY A 15 -12.70 12.19 -8.13
C GLY A 15 -12.43 11.78 -9.58
N GLU A 16 -13.33 12.08 -10.52
CA GLU A 16 -13.19 11.63 -11.92
C GLU A 16 -11.90 12.14 -12.59
N GLU A 17 -11.55 13.42 -12.36
CA GLU A 17 -10.33 14.02 -12.90
C GLU A 17 -9.07 13.38 -12.27
N ASP A 18 -9.06 13.22 -10.94
CA ASP A 18 -7.95 12.60 -10.20
C ASP A 18 -7.70 11.17 -10.68
N VAL A 19 -8.77 10.37 -10.84
CA VAL A 19 -8.67 9.00 -11.33
C VAL A 19 -8.10 8.98 -12.74
N THR A 20 -8.55 9.88 -13.63
CA THR A 20 -8.06 9.95 -15.01
C THR A 20 -6.55 10.24 -15.03
N ILE A 21 -6.10 11.23 -14.25
CA ILE A 21 -4.68 11.60 -14.15
C ILE A 21 -3.86 10.43 -13.59
N VAL A 22 -4.30 9.81 -12.49
CA VAL A 22 -3.58 8.69 -11.87
C VAL A 22 -3.50 7.50 -12.83
N MET A 23 -4.57 7.17 -13.55
CA MET A 23 -4.57 6.08 -14.52
C MET A 23 -3.64 6.36 -15.70
N GLN A 24 -3.58 7.60 -16.19
CA GLN A 24 -2.64 8.00 -17.24
C GLN A 24 -1.18 7.91 -16.76
N MET A 25 -0.89 8.36 -15.54
CA MET A 25 0.43 8.23 -14.92
C MET A 25 0.84 6.76 -14.78
N ALA A 26 -0.07 5.90 -14.31
CA ALA A 26 0.17 4.47 -14.17
C ALA A 26 0.44 3.79 -15.53
N GLU A 27 -0.30 4.18 -16.59
CA GLU A 27 -0.05 3.67 -17.94
C GLU A 27 1.35 4.03 -18.45
N GLU A 28 1.76 5.30 -18.28
CA GLU A 28 3.08 5.75 -18.70
C GLU A 28 4.21 5.08 -17.91
N GLU A 29 4.03 4.86 -16.60
CA GLU A 29 4.99 4.14 -15.77
C GLU A 29 5.16 2.69 -16.26
N VAL A 30 4.06 2.00 -16.54
CA VAL A 30 4.10 0.62 -17.05
C VAL A 30 4.79 0.59 -18.42
N ARG A 31 4.44 1.49 -19.35
CA ARG A 31 5.07 1.59 -20.68
C ARG A 31 6.56 1.90 -20.58
N ALA A 32 6.97 2.80 -19.69
CA ALA A 32 8.37 3.12 -19.46
C ALA A 32 9.15 1.90 -18.95
N ARG A 33 8.57 1.18 -17.99
CA ARG A 33 9.16 -0.03 -17.43
C ARG A 33 9.31 -1.14 -18.47
N GLU A 34 8.32 -1.32 -19.36
CA GLU A 34 8.36 -2.30 -20.43
C GLU A 34 9.39 -1.98 -21.54
N ARG A 35 9.79 -0.71 -21.70
CA ARG A 35 10.87 -0.30 -22.61
C ARG A 35 12.27 -0.57 -22.04
N ASP A 36 12.40 -0.74 -20.74
CA ASP A 36 13.69 -1.02 -20.09
C ASP A 36 14.05 -2.52 -20.20
N PRO A 37 15.12 -2.90 -20.92
CA PRO A 37 15.53 -4.29 -21.04
C PRO A 37 15.90 -4.94 -19.70
N TYR A 38 16.33 -4.16 -18.70
CA TYR A 38 16.63 -4.70 -17.37
C TYR A 38 15.37 -5.20 -16.65
N THR A 39 14.22 -4.57 -16.87
CA THR A 39 12.92 -5.01 -16.34
C THR A 39 12.62 -6.45 -16.74
N ALA A 40 12.81 -6.80 -18.02
CA ALA A 40 12.49 -8.14 -18.50
C ALA A 40 13.29 -9.22 -17.77
N PHE A 41 14.57 -8.94 -17.48
CA PHE A 41 15.41 -9.82 -16.67
C PHE A 41 14.92 -9.88 -15.22
N ALA A 42 14.67 -8.74 -14.58
CA ALA A 42 14.24 -8.67 -13.18
C ALA A 42 12.88 -9.36 -12.95
N ASP A 43 11.94 -9.18 -13.87
CA ASP A 43 10.63 -9.84 -13.86
C ASP A 43 10.78 -11.36 -13.98
N ARG A 44 11.69 -11.83 -14.85
CA ARG A 44 11.94 -13.26 -14.99
C ARG A 44 12.55 -13.87 -13.73
N VAL A 45 13.49 -13.18 -13.10
CA VAL A 45 14.07 -13.62 -11.81
C VAL A 45 12.99 -13.69 -10.72
N LYS A 46 12.12 -12.67 -10.62
CA LYS A 46 11.01 -12.69 -9.67
C LYS A 46 10.03 -13.83 -9.94
N GLU A 47 9.68 -14.09 -11.19
CA GLU A 47 8.80 -15.20 -11.56
C GLU A 47 9.41 -16.56 -11.21
N LEU A 48 10.73 -16.74 -11.41
CA LEU A 48 11.40 -17.98 -11.02
C LEU A 48 11.43 -18.18 -9.50
N ASN A 49 11.62 -17.10 -8.74
CA ASN A 49 11.71 -17.16 -7.27
C ASN A 49 10.34 -17.28 -6.59
N TYR A 50 9.32 -16.61 -7.12
CA TYR A 50 8.01 -16.46 -6.46
C TYR A 50 6.84 -17.05 -7.26
N GLY A 51 7.13 -17.66 -8.41
CA GLY A 51 6.11 -18.19 -9.32
C GLY A 51 5.16 -17.09 -9.81
N LYS A 52 3.89 -17.47 -9.95
CA LYS A 52 2.79 -16.55 -10.33
C LYS A 52 2.11 -15.92 -9.12
N SER A 53 2.87 -15.66 -8.04
CA SER A 53 2.33 -15.04 -6.83
C SER A 53 1.73 -13.66 -7.15
N TYR A 54 0.52 -13.40 -6.65
CA TYR A 54 -0.15 -12.11 -6.81
C TYR A 54 0.70 -10.95 -6.28
N PHE A 55 1.46 -11.16 -5.21
CA PHE A 55 2.30 -10.13 -4.59
C PHE A 55 3.56 -9.76 -5.39
N PHE A 56 4.01 -10.64 -6.28
CA PHE A 56 5.28 -10.46 -7.00
C PHE A 56 5.12 -10.35 -8.52
N ARG A 57 3.91 -10.60 -9.04
CA ARG A 57 3.63 -10.45 -10.47
C ARG A 57 3.72 -8.96 -10.88
N PRO A 58 4.37 -8.62 -12.00
CA PRO A 58 4.41 -7.25 -12.49
C PRO A 58 3.03 -6.83 -13.03
N ILE A 59 2.64 -5.58 -12.80
CA ILE A 59 1.45 -4.96 -13.40
C ILE A 59 1.68 -4.78 -14.90
N ARG A 60 0.74 -5.19 -15.73
CA ARG A 60 0.76 -5.00 -17.19
C ARG A 60 -0.26 -3.95 -17.63
N ILE A 61 -0.10 -3.42 -18.84
CA ILE A 61 -1.07 -2.47 -19.42
C ILE A 61 -2.49 -3.07 -19.41
N ASN A 62 -2.59 -4.37 -19.69
CA ASN A 62 -3.87 -5.08 -19.70
C ASN A 62 -4.49 -5.28 -18.31
N ASP A 63 -3.75 -5.07 -17.21
CA ASP A 63 -4.32 -5.09 -15.86
C ASP A 63 -5.03 -3.76 -15.53
N LEU A 64 -4.64 -2.64 -16.16
CA LEU A 64 -5.17 -1.30 -15.82
C LEU A 64 -6.69 -1.16 -15.99
N PRO A 65 -7.35 -1.73 -17.03
CA PRO A 65 -8.81 -1.67 -17.13
C PRO A 65 -9.57 -2.39 -16.00
N SER A 66 -8.89 -3.25 -15.23
CA SER A 66 -9.51 -3.96 -14.10
C SER A 66 -9.49 -3.18 -12.78
N VAL A 67 -8.87 -2.00 -12.77
CA VAL A 67 -8.79 -1.15 -11.57
C VAL A 67 -10.18 -0.60 -11.24
N ASP A 68 -10.58 -0.76 -9.99
CA ASP A 68 -11.80 -0.21 -9.42
C ASP A 68 -11.44 0.93 -8.45
N PRO A 69 -11.62 2.21 -8.84
CA PRO A 69 -11.24 3.36 -8.02
C PRO A 69 -11.99 3.43 -6.69
N ILE A 70 -13.22 2.93 -6.64
CA ILE A 70 -14.01 2.92 -5.40
C ILE A 70 -13.36 1.96 -4.42
N LYS A 71 -13.05 0.74 -4.84
CA LYS A 71 -12.35 -0.25 -3.99
C LYS A 71 -10.97 0.22 -3.57
N ALA A 72 -10.24 0.92 -4.45
CA ALA A 72 -8.94 1.49 -4.12
C ALA A 72 -9.04 2.52 -2.98
N CYS A 73 -9.99 3.45 -3.07
CA CYS A 73 -10.25 4.44 -2.02
C CYS A 73 -10.77 3.79 -0.73
N GLU A 74 -11.65 2.79 -0.82
CA GLU A 74 -12.11 2.02 0.33
C GLU A 74 -10.97 1.32 1.05
N TYR A 75 -10.07 0.67 0.30
CA TYR A 75 -8.89 0.02 0.86
C TYR A 75 -7.97 1.03 1.55
N PHE A 76 -7.71 2.17 0.91
CA PHE A 76 -6.95 3.27 1.54
C PHE A 76 -7.58 3.72 2.85
N ASN A 77 -8.89 3.99 2.86
CA ASN A 77 -9.61 4.39 4.06
C ASN A 77 -9.52 3.32 5.16
N GLN A 78 -9.60 2.03 4.81
CA GLN A 78 -9.45 0.93 5.77
C GLN A 78 -8.07 0.89 6.44
N CYS A 79 -7.00 1.28 5.73
CA CYS A 79 -5.64 1.29 6.28
C CYS A 79 -5.48 2.26 7.46
N PHE A 80 -6.30 3.30 7.57
CA PHE A 80 -6.23 4.32 8.62
C PHE A 80 -7.36 4.25 9.64
N LYS A 81 -8.21 3.20 9.61
CA LYS A 81 -9.32 3.08 10.58
C LYS A 81 -8.86 2.74 11.99
N ASP A 82 -7.70 2.09 12.15
CA ASP A 82 -7.21 1.63 13.46
C ASP A 82 -5.86 2.29 13.81
N PRO A 83 -5.86 3.37 14.63
CA PRO A 83 -4.64 4.06 15.02
C PRO A 83 -3.70 3.19 15.87
N SER A 84 -4.18 2.10 16.48
CA SER A 84 -3.33 1.22 17.28
C SER A 84 -2.33 0.42 16.45
N THR A 85 -2.52 0.36 15.13
CA THR A 85 -1.60 -0.29 14.19
C THR A 85 -0.42 0.61 13.79
N PHE A 86 -0.43 1.88 14.19
CA PHE A 86 0.60 2.87 13.83
C PHE A 86 1.58 3.13 14.97
N THR A 87 2.85 3.32 14.61
CA THR A 87 3.86 3.93 15.48
C THR A 87 4.26 5.26 14.90
N VAL A 88 4.05 6.36 15.62
CA VAL A 88 4.38 7.71 15.15
C VAL A 88 5.70 8.14 15.76
N VAL A 89 6.65 8.52 14.90
CA VAL A 89 7.96 9.02 15.29
C VAL A 89 8.07 10.48 14.84
N ILE A 90 8.28 11.38 15.80
CA ILE A 90 8.41 12.82 15.54
C ILE A 90 9.84 13.24 15.90
N VAL A 91 10.55 13.83 14.94
CA VAL A 91 11.96 14.22 15.08
C VAL A 91 12.13 15.66 14.65
N GLY A 92 12.87 16.44 15.44
CA GLY A 92 13.18 17.84 15.14
C GLY A 92 13.68 18.57 16.38
N ASN A 93 13.84 19.89 16.26
CA ASN A 93 14.05 20.76 17.41
C ASN A 93 12.68 21.07 18.05
N LEU A 94 12.31 20.31 19.08
CA LEU A 94 10.97 20.32 19.67
C LEU A 94 11.03 20.86 21.10
N ASP A 95 10.20 21.85 21.39
CA ASP A 95 9.91 22.28 22.76
C ASP A 95 8.80 21.38 23.32
N PRO A 96 9.04 20.58 24.38
CA PRO A 96 8.03 19.70 24.96
C PRO A 96 6.77 20.43 25.42
N ASP A 97 6.89 21.65 25.96
CA ASP A 97 5.78 22.40 26.54
C ASP A 97 4.78 22.85 25.46
N ILE A 98 5.26 23.04 24.23
CA ILE A 98 4.45 23.38 23.05
C ILE A 98 4.02 22.12 22.30
N THR A 99 4.93 21.15 22.15
CA THR A 99 4.74 20.00 21.26
C THR A 99 3.77 18.98 21.86
N LEU A 100 3.87 18.70 23.16
CA LEU A 100 3.03 17.70 23.82
C LEU A 100 1.53 18.03 23.74
N PRO A 101 1.07 19.29 24.00
CA PRO A 101 -0.32 19.66 23.79
C PRO A 101 -0.81 19.41 22.36
N LEU A 102 0.01 19.70 21.35
CA LEU A 102 -0.35 19.46 19.95
C LEU A 102 -0.43 17.96 19.62
N ILE A 103 0.44 17.14 20.21
CA ILE A 103 0.38 15.67 20.07
C ILE A 103 -0.93 15.14 20.66
N LEU A 104 -1.28 15.59 21.87
CA LEU A 104 -2.54 15.19 22.51
C LEU A 104 -3.76 15.65 21.70
N GLN A 105 -3.71 16.86 21.15
CA GLN A 105 -4.79 17.40 20.33
C GLN A 105 -4.98 16.61 19.03
N TYR A 106 -3.89 16.33 18.29
CA TYR A 106 -4.00 15.75 16.94
C TYR A 106 -3.83 14.24 16.89
N LEU A 107 -2.98 13.63 17.71
CA LEU A 107 -2.81 12.18 17.73
C LEU A 107 -3.66 11.54 18.82
N GLY A 108 -3.71 12.16 20.01
CA GLY A 108 -4.60 11.72 21.09
C GLY A 108 -6.09 11.95 20.81
N GLY A 109 -6.41 12.90 19.92
CA GLY A 109 -7.78 13.18 19.48
C GLY A 109 -8.33 12.21 18.43
N ILE A 110 -7.54 11.27 17.93
CA ILE A 110 -8.00 10.30 16.91
C ILE A 110 -9.01 9.34 17.57
N PRO A 111 -10.23 9.20 17.01
CA PRO A 111 -11.22 8.29 17.56
C PRO A 111 -10.73 6.84 17.56
N LYS A 112 -10.93 6.14 18.67
CA LYS A 112 -10.68 4.70 18.76
C LYS A 112 -11.79 3.94 18.01
N PRO A 113 -11.47 2.97 17.14
CA PRO A 113 -12.49 2.14 16.51
C PRO A 113 -13.20 1.28 17.56
N PRO A 114 -14.47 0.89 17.33
CA PRO A 114 -15.26 0.08 18.26
C PRO A 114 -14.70 -1.34 18.47
N GLY A 115 -13.84 -1.81 17.57
CA GLY A 115 -13.11 -3.07 17.67
C GLY A 115 -11.89 -3.09 16.75
N PRO A 116 -11.07 -4.16 16.81
CA PRO A 116 -9.94 -4.33 15.91
C PRO A 116 -10.44 -4.35 14.46
N VAL A 117 -9.86 -3.50 13.61
CA VAL A 117 -10.29 -3.42 12.20
C VAL A 117 -9.61 -4.50 11.36
N LEU A 118 -8.35 -4.80 11.67
CA LEU A 118 -7.57 -5.82 11.01
C LEU A 118 -7.47 -7.04 11.93
N HIS A 119 -8.12 -8.13 11.56
CA HIS A 119 -8.00 -9.42 12.21
C HIS A 119 -6.84 -10.20 11.58
N PHE A 120 -5.60 -9.82 11.87
CA PHE A 120 -4.44 -10.60 11.48
C PHE A 120 -4.22 -11.74 12.47
N ASN A 121 -4.41 -12.97 12.00
CA ASN A 121 -4.00 -14.15 12.71
C ASN A 121 -2.83 -14.80 11.95
N TRP A 122 -1.64 -14.72 12.53
CA TRP A 122 -0.43 -15.29 11.93
C TRP A 122 -0.54 -16.80 11.72
N ASP A 123 -1.33 -17.49 12.56
CA ASP A 123 -1.53 -18.93 12.47
C ASP A 123 -2.33 -19.35 11.22
N ASP A 124 -3.08 -18.41 10.62
CA ASP A 124 -3.88 -18.67 9.42
C ASP A 124 -3.06 -18.54 8.12
N ILE A 125 -1.83 -18.00 8.20
CA ILE A 125 -0.96 -17.81 7.04
C ILE A 125 -0.27 -19.12 6.67
N LYS A 126 -0.74 -19.75 5.59
CA LYS A 126 -0.07 -20.89 4.97
C LYS A 126 0.97 -20.41 3.96
N GLY A 127 2.18 -20.97 4.02
CA GLY A 127 3.21 -20.71 3.02
C GLY A 127 2.71 -21.02 1.62
N LEU A 128 3.12 -20.21 0.64
CA LEU A 128 2.77 -20.45 -0.76
C LEU A 128 3.31 -21.82 -1.21
N PRO A 129 2.55 -22.61 -1.96
CA PRO A 129 3.05 -23.86 -2.51
C PRO A 129 4.24 -23.55 -3.42
N PHE A 130 5.37 -24.21 -3.18
CA PHE A 130 6.57 -24.10 -4.00
C PHE A 130 6.98 -25.48 -4.53
N SER A 131 7.59 -25.49 -5.70
CA SER A 131 8.24 -26.67 -6.28
C SER A 131 9.66 -26.30 -6.66
N TYR A 132 10.62 -27.14 -6.28
CA TYR A 132 11.99 -26.97 -6.75
C TYR A 132 12.09 -27.35 -8.23
N PRO A 133 12.91 -26.64 -9.03
CA PRO A 133 13.21 -27.08 -10.38
C PRO A 133 13.84 -28.48 -10.33
N THR A 134 13.34 -29.41 -11.14
CA THR A 134 13.78 -30.82 -11.16
C THR A 134 14.99 -31.07 -12.05
N GLY A 135 15.52 -30.05 -12.73
CA GLY A 135 16.63 -30.19 -13.67
C GLY A 135 17.57 -28.99 -13.69
N ILE A 136 18.83 -29.27 -13.99
CA ILE A 136 19.86 -28.27 -14.28
C ILE A 136 19.85 -28.04 -15.80
N ILE A 137 19.55 -26.82 -16.24
CA ILE A 137 19.81 -26.41 -17.63
C ILE A 137 21.30 -26.07 -17.68
N ARG A 138 22.07 -26.90 -18.36
CA ARG A 138 23.53 -26.74 -18.57
C ARG A 138 23.80 -26.27 -19.99
#